data_AF-A0A373LSV2-F1
#
_entry.id   AF-A0A373LSV2-F1
#
_cell.length_a   1.000
_cell.length_b   1.000
_cell.length_c   1.000
_cell.angle_alpha   90.00
_cell.angle_beta   90.00
_cell.angle_gamma   90.00
#
_symmetry.space_group_name_H-M   'P 1'
#
loop_
_entity.id
_entity.type
_entity.pdbx_description
1 polymer ?
#
loop_
_entity_poly.entity_id
_entity_poly.type
_entity_poly.pdbx_seq_one_letter_code
_entity_poly.pdbx_strand_id
1 'polypeptide(L)'
;MKTTKKLLILVIAVIFCTSCGMFGLSDSAWSEVFEKQNNMPQNSLDEKKKNPEMVYQTVDGKLYFREGGKIDVYEKNSTEKEKITSDVVSYLVYNGKIYYTTTYQMTGKNELRVCDLDGSNDERLTQSVESFCLQNGDDGKLVLVDKMSQDILYSYDLKTRKKEVISCEGGSIDPQYVCFDGDWVFIADDCTISKTNYKTGECVYIWEVPEGKNVNITDVYIHGDKVYFGLYGTDSQTKDDTGLWCVNPDGTDSKKISSDEVNEVCFVGEEYFVR
;
A
#
# COMPACT_ATOMS: atom_id res chain seq x y z
N MET A 1 -0.97 -42.00 3.46
CA MET A 1 -0.16 -40.89 2.92
C MET A 1 -0.97 -39.70 2.35
N LYS A 2 -2.22 -39.45 2.77
CA LYS A 2 -3.03 -38.29 2.32
C LYS A 2 -3.13 -37.14 3.34
N THR A 3 -2.76 -37.38 4.59
CA THR A 3 -2.89 -36.43 5.70
C THR A 3 -1.72 -35.46 5.83
N THR A 4 -0.51 -35.87 5.41
CA THR A 4 0.71 -35.06 5.57
C THR A 4 0.75 -33.84 4.64
N LYS A 5 0.18 -33.93 3.42
CA LYS A 5 0.12 -32.80 2.48
C LYS A 5 -0.81 -31.68 2.97
N LYS A 6 -1.95 -32.02 3.59
CA LYS A 6 -2.86 -31.01 4.17
C LYS A 6 -2.25 -30.32 5.38
N LEU A 7 -1.49 -31.05 6.20
CA LEU A 7 -0.79 -30.48 7.34
C LEU A 7 0.32 -29.52 6.89
N LEU A 8 1.04 -29.85 5.82
CA LEU A 8 2.11 -28.99 5.28
C LEU A 8 1.57 -27.67 4.71
N ILE A 9 0.47 -27.71 3.96
CA ILE A 9 -0.21 -26.51 3.41
C ILE A 9 -0.77 -25.65 4.55
N LEU A 10 -1.34 -26.28 5.59
CA LEU A 10 -1.83 -25.56 6.77
C LEU A 10 -0.69 -24.91 7.56
N VAL A 11 0.47 -25.56 7.68
CA VAL A 11 1.65 -25.02 8.39
C VAL A 11 2.29 -23.86 7.61
N ILE A 12 2.34 -23.93 6.27
CA ILE A 12 2.82 -22.81 5.45
C ILE A 12 1.86 -21.61 5.57
N ALA A 13 0.53 -21.83 5.49
CA ALA A 13 -0.45 -20.77 5.68
C ALA A 13 -0.42 -20.15 7.09
N VAL A 14 -0.14 -20.95 8.14
CA VAL A 14 -0.05 -20.45 9.52
C VAL A 14 1.25 -19.66 9.77
N ILE A 15 2.34 -19.96 9.06
CA ILE A 15 3.57 -19.15 9.13
C ILE A 15 3.38 -17.81 8.42
N PHE A 16 2.69 -17.79 7.26
CA PHE A 16 2.36 -16.56 6.53
C PHE A 16 1.36 -15.64 7.25
N CYS A 17 0.45 -16.19 8.07
CA CYS A 17 -0.45 -15.37 8.89
C CYS A 17 0.24 -14.62 10.05
N THR A 18 1.52 -14.88 10.34
CA THR A 18 2.27 -14.22 11.43
C THR A 18 3.26 -13.16 10.98
N SER A 19 3.50 -12.99 9.67
CA SER A 19 4.38 -11.93 9.15
C SER A 19 3.63 -10.62 8.83
N CYS A 20 2.30 -10.66 8.71
CA CYS A 20 1.49 -9.46 8.56
C CYS A 20 1.28 -8.79 9.93
N GLY A 21 2.08 -7.77 10.26
CA GLY A 21 1.68 -6.76 11.23
C GLY A 21 2.56 -6.55 12.46
N MET A 22 3.84 -6.92 12.44
CA MET A 22 4.72 -6.62 13.59
C MET A 22 6.15 -6.23 13.20
N PHE A 23 6.30 -5.37 12.20
CA PHE A 23 7.52 -4.59 12.06
C PHE A 23 7.23 -3.16 12.54
N GLY A 24 7.54 -2.90 13.81
CA GLY A 24 7.85 -1.54 14.23
C GLY A 24 8.98 -1.01 13.35
N LEU A 25 9.02 0.29 13.09
CA LEU A 25 10.16 0.86 12.37
C LEU A 25 11.44 0.46 13.11
N SER A 26 12.44 -0.02 12.37
CA SER A 26 13.80 0.08 12.87
C SER A 26 14.15 1.57 12.95
N ASP A 27 14.98 1.96 13.92
CA ASP A 27 15.47 3.34 14.07
C ASP A 27 16.11 3.91 12.77
N SER A 28 16.46 3.04 11.81
CA SER A 28 17.01 3.38 10.49
C SER A 28 16.02 4.12 9.58
N ALA A 29 14.76 3.66 9.49
CA ALA A 29 13.78 4.26 8.57
C ALA A 29 13.40 5.70 8.99
N TRP A 30 13.43 5.98 10.30
CA TRP A 30 13.30 7.32 10.84
C TRP A 30 14.39 8.27 10.38
N SER A 31 15.63 7.80 10.41
CA SER A 31 16.78 8.66 10.10
C SER A 31 16.75 9.08 8.63
N GLU A 32 16.47 8.15 7.72
CA GLU A 32 16.41 8.42 6.27
C GLU A 32 15.29 9.42 5.89
N VAL A 33 14.11 9.28 6.49
CA VAL A 33 12.98 10.18 6.25
C VAL A 33 13.31 11.60 6.70
N PHE A 34 13.93 11.77 7.88
CA PHE A 34 14.29 13.08 8.42
C PHE A 34 15.50 13.71 7.73
N GLU A 35 16.41 12.91 7.19
CA GLU A 35 17.46 13.41 6.30
C GLU A 35 16.87 14.05 5.02
N LYS A 36 15.76 13.50 4.52
CA LYS A 36 15.09 13.96 3.29
C LYS A 36 13.97 14.98 3.51
N GLN A 37 13.58 15.26 4.76
CA GLN A 37 12.43 16.14 5.09
C GLN A 37 12.49 17.53 4.45
N ASN A 38 13.70 18.10 4.34
CA ASN A 38 13.91 19.43 3.77
C ASN A 38 13.59 19.47 2.28
N ASN A 39 13.72 18.33 1.59
CA ASN A 39 13.46 18.17 0.16
C ASN A 39 12.01 17.76 -0.13
N MET A 40 11.23 17.40 0.90
CA MET A 40 9.83 17.03 0.70
C MET A 40 9.00 18.22 0.21
N PRO A 41 8.01 17.99 -0.67
CA PRO A 41 7.10 19.05 -1.11
C PRO A 41 6.28 19.61 0.07
N GLN A 42 5.70 20.79 -0.09
CA GLN A 42 4.77 21.36 0.91
C GLN A 42 3.47 20.57 1.02
N ASN A 43 3.04 19.98 -0.10
CA ASN A 43 1.88 19.11 -0.18
C ASN A 43 2.23 17.92 -1.06
N SER A 44 2.04 16.69 -0.54
CA SER A 44 2.30 15.45 -1.27
C SER A 44 1.03 14.69 -1.61
N LEU A 45 -0.14 15.35 -1.59
CA LEU A 45 -1.43 14.72 -1.85
C LEU A 45 -1.47 13.99 -3.19
N ASP A 46 -0.91 14.58 -4.25
CA ASP A 46 -0.94 13.95 -5.57
C ASP A 46 -0.15 12.64 -5.61
N GLU A 47 0.99 12.57 -4.93
CA GLU A 47 1.77 11.33 -4.78
C GLU A 47 1.05 10.32 -3.87
N LYS A 48 0.51 10.78 -2.74
CA LYS A 48 -0.22 9.94 -1.78
C LYS A 48 -1.49 9.33 -2.37
N LYS A 49 -2.16 10.05 -3.29
CA LYS A 49 -3.30 9.53 -4.07
C LYS A 49 -2.89 8.35 -4.94
N LYS A 50 -1.68 8.37 -5.50
CA LYS A 50 -1.13 7.26 -6.28
C LYS A 50 -0.65 6.12 -5.39
N ASN A 51 -0.07 6.43 -4.24
CA ASN A 51 0.58 5.46 -3.36
C ASN A 51 -0.01 5.55 -1.95
N PRO A 52 -1.20 4.99 -1.69
CA PRO A 52 -1.88 5.18 -0.41
C PRO A 52 -1.15 4.53 0.77
N GLU A 53 -0.31 3.53 0.52
CA GLU A 53 0.49 2.86 1.55
C GLU A 53 1.82 3.57 1.86
N MET A 54 2.17 4.60 1.08
CA MET A 54 3.29 5.49 1.33
C MET A 54 3.30 5.95 2.80
N VAL A 55 4.45 5.82 3.46
CA VAL A 55 4.52 6.01 4.92
C VAL A 55 4.33 7.46 5.36
N TYR A 56 4.53 8.43 4.46
CA TYR A 56 4.43 9.85 4.79
C TYR A 56 3.43 10.60 3.91
N GLN A 57 2.94 11.73 4.41
CA GLN A 57 2.24 12.73 3.62
C GLN A 57 2.55 14.12 4.17
N THR A 58 2.88 15.07 3.29
CA THR A 58 2.96 16.49 3.67
C THR A 58 1.66 17.21 3.33
N VAL A 59 1.17 18.02 4.26
CA VAL A 59 0.00 18.89 4.07
C VAL A 59 0.27 20.21 4.76
N ASP A 60 0.26 21.31 4.01
CA ASP A 60 0.43 22.68 4.49
C ASP A 60 1.61 22.86 5.44
N GLY A 61 2.75 22.22 5.14
CA GLY A 61 3.96 22.32 5.95
C GLY A 61 3.96 21.46 7.21
N LYS A 62 3.03 20.51 7.35
CA LYS A 62 3.09 19.42 8.34
C LYS A 62 3.45 18.11 7.68
N LEU A 63 4.20 17.28 8.40
CA LEU A 63 4.56 15.92 7.99
C LEU A 63 3.76 14.93 8.84
N TYR A 64 2.83 14.24 8.19
CA TYR A 64 2.14 13.08 8.75
C TYR A 64 3.00 11.86 8.44
N PHE A 65 3.31 11.05 9.45
CA PHE A 65 4.21 9.92 9.30
C PHE A 65 3.66 8.69 10.00
N ARG A 66 3.63 7.57 9.28
CA ARG A 66 3.19 6.27 9.79
C ARG A 66 4.37 5.50 10.35
N GLU A 67 4.44 5.38 11.67
CA GLU A 67 5.43 4.57 12.40
C GLU A 67 4.75 3.48 13.21
N GLY A 68 5.13 2.22 12.99
CA GLY A 68 4.73 1.12 13.88
C GLY A 68 3.21 1.05 14.09
N GLY A 69 2.46 1.32 13.03
CA GLY A 69 1.00 1.41 13.04
C GLY A 69 0.44 2.69 13.65
N LYS A 70 1.23 3.70 13.96
CA LYS A 70 0.75 4.99 14.50
C LYS A 70 0.93 6.08 13.47
N ILE A 71 0.04 7.06 13.47
CA ILE A 71 0.26 8.31 12.74
C ILE A 71 0.75 9.34 13.77
N ASP A 72 1.97 9.81 13.55
CA ASP A 72 2.56 10.94 14.25
C ASP A 72 2.60 12.15 13.32
N VAL A 73 2.41 13.34 13.88
CA VAL A 73 2.46 14.61 13.16
C VAL A 73 3.65 15.42 13.64
N TYR A 74 4.38 15.93 12.66
CA TYR A 74 5.53 16.81 12.84
C TYR A 74 5.24 18.13 12.18
N GLU A 75 5.61 19.23 12.85
CA GLU A 75 5.87 20.46 12.14
C GLU A 75 7.07 20.24 11.21
N LYS A 76 6.99 20.69 9.96
CA LYS A 76 8.07 20.47 9.00
C LYS A 76 9.38 21.06 9.54
N ASN A 77 10.43 20.25 9.53
CA ASN A 77 11.76 20.54 10.08
C ASN A 77 11.85 20.52 11.62
N SER A 78 10.82 20.01 12.32
CA SER A 78 10.86 19.74 13.76
C SER A 78 11.01 18.24 14.02
N THR A 79 11.67 17.88 15.12
CA THR A 79 11.72 16.51 15.63
C THR A 79 10.67 16.26 16.73
N GLU A 80 9.96 17.28 17.17
CA GLU A 80 8.84 17.15 18.11
C GLU A 80 7.61 16.59 17.40
N LYS A 81 6.93 15.67 18.07
CA LYS A 81 5.80 14.91 17.51
C LYS A 81 4.57 14.93 18.38
N GLU A 82 3.42 14.95 17.72
CA GLU A 82 2.13 14.69 18.35
C GLU A 82 1.56 13.37 17.81
N LYS A 83 1.25 12.44 18.71
CA LYS A 83 0.60 11.18 18.33
C LYS A 83 -0.88 11.44 18.07
N ILE A 84 -1.37 10.97 16.92
CA ILE A 84 -2.78 11.12 16.54
C ILE A 84 -3.59 9.85 16.81
N THR A 85 -3.19 8.73 16.21
CA THR A 85 -3.94 7.46 16.27
C THR A 85 -3.00 6.24 16.25
N SER A 86 -3.54 5.03 16.39
CA SER A 86 -2.81 3.75 16.34
C SER A 86 -3.50 2.70 15.48
N ASP A 87 -2.81 1.58 15.28
CA ASP A 87 -3.25 0.41 14.53
C ASP A 87 -3.53 0.67 13.04
N VAL A 88 -2.87 1.68 12.46
CA VAL A 88 -3.00 2.16 11.09
C VAL A 88 -2.23 1.29 10.09
N VAL A 89 -2.91 0.87 9.02
CA VAL A 89 -2.32 0.19 7.86
C VAL A 89 -2.07 1.21 6.74
N SER A 90 -3.11 1.82 6.19
CA SER A 90 -3.02 2.86 5.17
C SER A 90 -3.70 4.13 5.68
N TYR A 91 -3.32 5.28 5.14
CA TYR A 91 -3.96 6.55 5.51
C TYR A 91 -3.92 7.58 4.37
N LEU A 92 -4.76 8.59 4.50
CA LEU A 92 -4.83 9.74 3.61
C LEU A 92 -5.32 10.96 4.41
N VAL A 93 -4.54 12.03 4.39
CA VAL A 93 -4.95 13.34 4.89
C VAL A 93 -5.58 14.12 3.73
N TYR A 94 -6.85 14.45 3.87
CA TYR A 94 -7.62 15.09 2.80
C TYR A 94 -8.76 15.91 3.38
N ASN A 95 -9.01 17.11 2.83
CA ASN A 95 -10.06 18.02 3.27
C ASN A 95 -10.11 18.25 4.80
N GLY A 96 -8.94 18.40 5.43
CA GLY A 96 -8.83 18.66 6.87
C GLY A 96 -9.20 17.46 7.76
N LYS A 97 -9.19 16.24 7.20
CA LYS A 97 -9.47 14.99 7.90
C LYS A 97 -8.38 13.97 7.62
N ILE A 98 -8.25 13.00 8.52
CA ILE A 98 -7.39 11.83 8.33
C ILE A 98 -8.31 10.63 8.12
N TYR A 99 -8.25 10.06 6.94
CA TYR A 99 -8.85 8.78 6.61
C TYR A 99 -7.81 7.69 6.80
N TYR A 100 -8.16 6.55 7.39
CA TYR A 100 -7.21 5.47 7.60
C TYR A 100 -7.87 4.11 7.73
N THR A 101 -7.13 3.07 7.36
CA THR A 101 -7.50 1.68 7.63
C THR A 101 -6.84 1.20 8.90
N THR A 102 -7.54 0.37 9.67
CA THR A 102 -7.00 -0.22 10.90
C THR A 102 -6.82 -1.73 10.82
N THR A 103 -5.75 -2.27 11.41
CA THR A 103 -5.63 -3.71 11.70
C THR A 103 -6.57 -4.10 12.84
N TYR A 104 -7.52 -5.02 12.64
CA TYR A 104 -8.39 -5.51 13.72
C TYR A 104 -8.24 -7.02 13.95
N GLN A 105 -7.75 -7.39 15.14
CA GLN A 105 -7.31 -8.75 15.50
C GLN A 105 -8.41 -9.74 15.95
N MET A 106 -9.71 -9.44 15.80
CA MET A 106 -10.77 -10.34 16.34
C MET A 106 -11.88 -10.75 15.37
N THR A 107 -12.13 -9.99 14.30
CA THR A 107 -13.22 -10.25 13.33
C THR A 107 -12.72 -10.61 11.92
N GLY A 108 -11.41 -10.45 11.67
CA GLY A 108 -10.77 -10.76 10.39
C GLY A 108 -11.01 -9.75 9.27
N LYS A 109 -11.46 -8.52 9.59
CA LYS A 109 -11.74 -7.47 8.59
C LYS A 109 -11.20 -6.12 9.04
N ASN A 110 -10.39 -5.49 8.19
CA ASN A 110 -9.91 -4.12 8.38
C ASN A 110 -11.06 -3.11 8.24
N GLU A 111 -11.01 -2.03 9.02
CA GLU A 111 -12.02 -0.96 9.03
C GLU A 111 -11.48 0.31 8.36
N LEU A 112 -12.31 1.01 7.59
CA LEU A 112 -12.03 2.37 7.15
C LEU A 112 -12.64 3.35 8.15
N ARG A 113 -11.82 4.26 8.64
CA ARG A 113 -12.16 5.25 9.67
C ARG A 113 -11.79 6.66 9.20
N VAL A 114 -12.35 7.66 9.88
CA VAL A 114 -12.00 9.07 9.70
C VAL A 114 -11.96 9.78 11.04
N CYS A 115 -10.99 10.68 11.23
CA CYS A 115 -10.90 11.58 12.37
C CYS A 115 -10.48 12.99 11.93
N ASP A 116 -10.58 13.95 12.86
CA ASP A 116 -9.98 15.27 12.72
C ASP A 116 -8.44 15.20 12.71
N LEU A 117 -7.78 16.28 12.29
CA LEU A 117 -6.31 16.33 12.21
C LEU A 117 -5.62 16.15 13.57
N ASP A 118 -6.32 16.39 14.67
CA ASP A 118 -5.87 16.16 16.05
C ASP A 118 -6.24 14.77 16.60
N GLY A 119 -6.90 13.93 15.78
CA GLY A 119 -7.36 12.60 16.15
C GLY A 119 -8.72 12.57 16.85
N SER A 120 -9.32 13.73 17.12
CA SER A 120 -10.67 13.79 17.69
C SER A 120 -11.74 13.39 16.68
N ASN A 121 -12.97 13.19 17.16
CA ASN A 121 -14.13 12.81 16.35
C ASN A 121 -13.88 11.57 15.45
N ASP A 122 -13.11 10.60 15.94
CA ASP A 122 -12.88 9.31 15.29
C ASP A 122 -14.20 8.56 15.11
N GLU A 123 -14.53 8.29 13.84
CA GLU A 123 -15.69 7.50 13.45
C GLU A 123 -15.33 6.41 12.44
N ARG A 124 -16.06 5.29 12.52
CA ARG A 124 -16.00 4.23 11.52
C ARG A 124 -16.89 4.57 10.32
N LEU A 125 -16.32 4.48 9.12
CA LEU A 125 -17.03 4.68 7.85
C LEU A 125 -17.58 3.37 7.27
N THR A 126 -16.75 2.33 7.19
CA THR A 126 -17.12 0.99 6.69
C THR A 126 -16.10 -0.06 7.16
N GLN A 127 -16.37 -1.33 6.87
CA GLN A 127 -15.48 -2.48 7.11
C GLN A 127 -15.09 -3.15 5.78
N SER A 128 -14.19 -4.13 5.84
CA SER A 128 -13.68 -4.88 4.67
C SER A 128 -12.97 -3.93 3.70
N VAL A 129 -11.92 -3.26 4.20
CA VAL A 129 -11.07 -2.35 3.43
C VAL A 129 -9.62 -2.57 3.81
N GLU A 130 -8.83 -3.14 2.89
CA GLU A 130 -7.38 -3.32 3.05
C GLU A 130 -6.64 -2.01 2.78
N SER A 131 -6.90 -1.45 1.60
CA SER A 131 -6.28 -0.25 1.09
C SER A 131 -7.32 0.59 0.35
N PHE A 132 -7.04 1.88 0.17
CA PHE A 132 -7.97 2.82 -0.46
C PHE A 132 -7.25 4.05 -1.02
N CYS A 133 -7.85 4.70 -2.01
CA CYS A 133 -7.40 6.01 -2.50
C CYS A 133 -8.59 6.91 -2.86
N LEU A 134 -8.32 8.17 -3.19
CA LEU A 134 -9.32 9.04 -3.82
C LEU A 134 -9.57 8.61 -5.27
N GLN A 135 -10.84 8.60 -5.65
CA GLN A 135 -11.23 8.37 -7.03
C GLN A 135 -10.81 9.55 -7.89
N ASN A 136 -10.18 9.27 -9.04
CA ASN A 136 -9.66 10.31 -9.92
C ASN A 136 -10.78 11.20 -10.49
N GLY A 137 -10.62 12.51 -10.32
CA GLY A 137 -11.59 13.51 -10.75
C GLY A 137 -12.88 13.57 -9.90
N ASP A 138 -12.98 12.84 -8.79
CA ASP A 138 -14.14 12.88 -7.88
C ASP A 138 -13.68 13.05 -6.42
N ASP A 139 -13.62 14.31 -5.99
CA ASP A 139 -13.18 14.79 -4.67
C ASP A 139 -14.10 14.36 -3.48
N GLY A 140 -15.02 13.42 -3.70
CA GLY A 140 -15.92 12.89 -2.68
C GLY A 140 -16.01 11.38 -2.65
N LYS A 141 -15.23 10.66 -3.48
CA LYS A 141 -15.29 9.20 -3.55
C LYS A 141 -13.95 8.55 -3.34
N LEU A 142 -14.00 7.37 -2.73
CA LEU A 142 -12.86 6.49 -2.55
C LEU A 142 -13.01 5.25 -3.41
N VAL A 143 -11.90 4.76 -3.94
CA VAL A 143 -11.79 3.38 -4.43
C VAL A 143 -11.25 2.54 -3.29
N LEU A 144 -11.94 1.45 -2.95
CA LEU A 144 -11.60 0.55 -1.85
C LEU A 144 -11.23 -0.83 -2.38
N VAL A 145 -10.21 -1.43 -1.78
CA VAL A 145 -9.79 -2.80 -2.03
C VAL A 145 -10.14 -3.66 -0.81
N ASP A 146 -10.73 -4.83 -1.02
CA ASP A 146 -11.10 -5.77 0.05
C ASP A 146 -10.40 -7.12 -0.14
N LYS A 147 -9.56 -7.52 0.83
CA LYS A 147 -8.81 -8.78 0.79
C LYS A 147 -9.69 -10.04 0.82
N MET A 148 -10.91 -9.93 1.36
CA MET A 148 -11.80 -11.09 1.52
C MET A 148 -12.73 -11.33 0.33
N SER A 149 -12.81 -10.38 -0.60
CA SER A 149 -13.68 -10.43 -1.76
C SER A 149 -12.80 -10.53 -3.00
N GLN A 150 -12.51 -11.77 -3.43
CA GLN A 150 -11.76 -12.01 -4.67
C GLN A 150 -12.40 -11.20 -5.80
N ASP A 151 -11.56 -10.43 -6.49
CA ASP A 151 -11.86 -9.80 -7.78
C ASP A 151 -12.91 -8.66 -7.71
N ILE A 152 -13.07 -8.04 -6.53
CA ILE A 152 -14.01 -6.92 -6.35
C ILE A 152 -13.32 -5.67 -5.81
N LEU A 153 -13.43 -4.59 -6.58
CA LEU A 153 -13.18 -3.22 -6.12
C LEU A 153 -14.50 -2.60 -5.64
N TYR A 154 -14.42 -1.56 -4.81
CA TYR A 154 -15.62 -0.82 -4.41
C TYR A 154 -15.43 0.67 -4.58
N SER A 155 -16.49 1.37 -4.98
CA SER A 155 -16.59 2.82 -4.82
C SER A 155 -17.24 3.12 -3.48
N TYR A 156 -16.75 4.13 -2.76
CA TYR A 156 -17.35 4.60 -1.52
C TYR A 156 -17.53 6.11 -1.56
N ASP A 157 -18.79 6.55 -1.48
CA ASP A 157 -19.14 7.96 -1.49
C ASP A 157 -19.11 8.52 -0.06
N LEU A 158 -18.20 9.47 0.20
CA LEU A 158 -17.96 10.04 1.53
C LEU A 158 -19.18 10.83 2.05
N LYS A 159 -19.99 11.40 1.15
CA LYS A 159 -21.14 12.23 1.52
C LYS A 159 -22.36 11.40 1.88
N THR A 160 -22.66 10.40 1.05
CA THR A 160 -23.83 9.53 1.20
C THR A 160 -23.54 8.28 2.03
N ARG A 161 -22.25 8.00 2.30
CA ARG A 161 -21.75 6.79 2.98
C ARG A 161 -22.15 5.49 2.29
N LYS A 162 -22.32 5.54 0.97
CA LYS A 162 -22.74 4.39 0.17
C LYS A 162 -21.52 3.67 -0.40
N LYS A 163 -21.45 2.35 -0.14
CA LYS A 163 -20.47 1.42 -0.75
C LYS A 163 -21.12 0.73 -1.94
N GLU A 164 -20.50 0.80 -3.12
CA GLU A 164 -20.97 0.20 -4.36
C GLU A 164 -19.89 -0.71 -4.96
N VAL A 165 -20.30 -1.82 -5.57
CA VAL A 165 -19.39 -2.77 -6.22
C VAL A 165 -18.93 -2.20 -7.56
N ILE A 166 -17.62 -2.30 -7.80
CA ILE A 166 -16.97 -2.14 -9.10
C ILE A 166 -16.54 -3.55 -9.52
N SER A 167 -17.18 -4.09 -10.55
CA SER A 167 -16.90 -5.46 -11.02
C SER A 167 -15.58 -5.49 -11.78
N CYS A 168 -14.70 -6.42 -11.43
CA CYS A 168 -13.48 -6.74 -12.16
C CYS A 168 -13.64 -8.16 -12.72
N GLU A 169 -14.15 -8.31 -13.95
CA GLU A 169 -14.25 -9.65 -14.54
C GLU A 169 -12.85 -10.12 -14.99
N GLY A 170 -12.29 -11.12 -14.30
CA GLY A 170 -11.20 -11.96 -14.85
C GLY A 170 -9.77 -11.73 -14.34
N GLY A 171 -9.54 -10.87 -13.34
CA GLY A 171 -8.28 -10.89 -12.59
C GLY A 171 -8.43 -11.80 -11.38
N SER A 172 -7.50 -12.71 -11.10
CA SER A 172 -7.40 -13.44 -9.82
C SER A 172 -6.61 -12.56 -8.86
N ILE A 173 -7.23 -12.08 -7.79
CA ILE A 173 -6.61 -11.04 -6.96
C ILE A 173 -6.68 -11.43 -5.48
N ASP A 174 -5.55 -11.81 -4.91
CA ASP A 174 -5.29 -11.65 -3.47
C ASP A 174 -4.47 -10.36 -3.33
N PRO A 175 -5.11 -9.17 -3.38
CA PRO A 175 -4.39 -7.91 -3.41
C PRO A 175 -3.61 -7.77 -2.10
N GLN A 176 -2.28 -7.87 -2.19
CA GLN A 176 -1.41 -7.58 -1.07
C GLN A 176 -0.95 -6.14 -1.09
N TYR A 177 -0.67 -5.62 -2.30
CA TYR A 177 -0.14 -4.27 -2.49
C TYR A 177 -0.91 -3.55 -3.58
N VAL A 178 -1.17 -2.26 -3.36
CA VAL A 178 -2.05 -1.46 -4.23
C VAL A 178 -1.49 -0.06 -4.44
N CYS A 179 -1.44 0.35 -5.71
CA CYS A 179 -1.22 1.74 -6.09
C CYS A 179 -2.15 2.15 -7.24
N PHE A 180 -2.17 3.43 -7.56
CA PHE A 180 -3.18 4.06 -8.41
C PHE A 180 -2.53 5.02 -9.40
N ASP A 181 -3.06 5.08 -10.62
CA ASP A 181 -2.72 6.12 -11.58
C ASP A 181 -3.95 6.48 -12.43
N GLY A 182 -4.55 7.62 -12.12
CA GLY A 182 -5.78 8.07 -12.76
C GLY A 182 -6.93 7.09 -12.56
N ASP A 183 -7.36 6.45 -13.65
CA ASP A 183 -8.48 5.51 -13.65
C ASP A 183 -8.07 4.05 -13.43
N TRP A 184 -6.76 3.80 -13.25
CA TRP A 184 -6.18 2.48 -13.08
C TRP A 184 -5.81 2.21 -11.63
N VAL A 185 -6.15 1.02 -11.16
CA VAL A 185 -5.66 0.43 -9.91
C VAL A 185 -4.64 -0.63 -10.27
N PHE A 186 -3.41 -0.46 -9.84
CA PHE A 186 -2.35 -1.46 -9.94
C PHE A 186 -2.41 -2.34 -8.70
N ILE A 187 -2.34 -3.64 -8.93
CA ILE A 187 -2.53 -4.63 -7.88
C ILE A 187 -1.44 -5.67 -8.03
N ALA A 188 -0.77 -5.95 -6.91
CA ALA A 188 0.17 -7.05 -6.81
C ALA A 188 -0.26 -8.07 -5.75
N ASP A 189 -0.06 -9.34 -6.08
CA ASP A 189 0.02 -10.44 -5.12
C ASP A 189 1.49 -10.91 -5.01
N ASP A 190 1.76 -12.05 -4.38
CA ASP A 190 3.14 -12.57 -4.23
C ASP A 190 3.86 -12.83 -5.57
N CYS A 191 3.12 -12.99 -6.67
CA CYS A 191 3.63 -13.57 -7.92
C CYS A 191 3.39 -12.70 -9.16
N THR A 192 2.42 -11.80 -9.13
CA THR A 192 1.94 -11.08 -10.31
C THR A 192 1.65 -9.62 -10.03
N ILE A 193 1.82 -8.80 -11.07
CA ILE A 193 1.38 -7.40 -11.11
C ILE A 193 0.39 -7.27 -12.26
N SER A 194 -0.77 -6.70 -11.96
CA SER A 194 -1.80 -6.37 -12.94
C SER A 194 -2.32 -4.96 -12.70
N LYS A 195 -3.07 -4.43 -13.66
CA LYS A 195 -3.85 -3.21 -13.46
C LYS A 195 -5.28 -3.39 -13.93
N THR A 196 -6.21 -2.81 -13.18
CA THR A 196 -7.63 -2.80 -13.50
C THR A 196 -8.13 -1.37 -13.63
N ASN A 197 -8.84 -1.08 -14.71
CA ASN A 197 -9.53 0.20 -14.87
C ASN A 197 -10.87 0.13 -14.14
N TYR A 198 -11.03 0.92 -13.08
CA TYR A 198 -12.22 0.83 -12.23
C TYR A 198 -13.47 1.48 -12.84
N LYS A 199 -13.36 2.16 -14.00
CA LYS A 199 -14.51 2.68 -14.75
C LYS A 199 -15.01 1.69 -15.79
N THR A 200 -14.12 0.96 -16.44
CA THR A 200 -14.47 0.04 -17.54
C THR A 200 -14.48 -1.43 -17.12
N GLY A 201 -13.83 -1.78 -16.00
CA GLY A 201 -13.59 -3.17 -15.58
C GLY A 201 -12.48 -3.86 -16.37
N GLU A 202 -11.78 -3.16 -17.28
CA GLU A 202 -10.68 -3.71 -18.07
C GLU A 202 -9.54 -4.14 -17.15
N CYS A 203 -9.07 -5.38 -17.28
CA CYS A 203 -7.93 -5.92 -16.56
C CYS A 203 -6.79 -6.22 -17.52
N VAL A 204 -5.58 -5.73 -17.20
CA VAL A 204 -4.37 -5.89 -18.00
C VAL A 204 -3.28 -6.48 -17.12
N TYR A 205 -2.69 -7.56 -17.61
CA TYR A 205 -1.54 -8.20 -16.99
C TYR A 205 -0.25 -7.43 -17.30
N ILE A 206 0.61 -7.20 -16.29
CA ILE A 206 1.84 -6.40 -16.45
C ILE A 206 3.09 -7.27 -16.30
N TRP A 207 3.19 -8.07 -15.24
CA TRP A 207 4.43 -8.76 -14.90
C TRP A 207 4.19 -10.00 -14.02
N GLU A 208 4.98 -11.06 -14.23
CA GLU A 208 5.05 -12.26 -13.36
C GLU A 208 6.46 -12.52 -12.87
N VAL A 209 6.52 -13.12 -11.69
CA VAL A 209 7.65 -13.94 -11.27
C VAL A 209 7.93 -15.02 -12.33
N PRO A 210 9.12 -15.04 -12.94
CA PRO A 210 9.46 -16.04 -13.95
C PRO A 210 9.32 -17.47 -13.42
N GLU A 211 8.86 -18.38 -14.28
CA GLU A 211 8.64 -19.78 -13.91
C GLU A 211 9.90 -20.40 -13.27
N GLY A 212 9.72 -21.06 -12.12
CA GLY A 212 10.79 -21.73 -11.39
C GLY A 212 11.64 -20.81 -10.51
N LYS A 213 11.32 -19.51 -10.41
CA LYS A 213 11.93 -18.59 -9.44
C LYS A 213 11.13 -18.60 -8.15
N ASN A 214 11.81 -18.80 -7.03
CA ASN A 214 11.26 -18.69 -5.68
C ASN A 214 11.45 -17.27 -5.12
N VAL A 215 10.84 -16.27 -5.77
CA VAL A 215 10.79 -14.88 -5.30
C VAL A 215 9.36 -14.49 -4.97
N ASN A 216 9.18 -13.56 -4.04
CA ASN A 216 7.89 -12.93 -3.75
C ASN A 216 7.96 -11.44 -4.08
N ILE A 217 6.89 -10.89 -4.62
CA ILE A 217 6.67 -9.45 -4.65
C ILE A 217 6.38 -8.97 -3.23
N THR A 218 6.97 -7.84 -2.85
CA THR A 218 6.89 -7.30 -1.48
C THR A 218 6.33 -5.89 -1.37
N ASP A 219 6.20 -5.18 -2.49
CA ASP A 219 5.53 -3.87 -2.56
C ASP A 219 5.24 -3.49 -4.01
N VAL A 220 4.34 -2.52 -4.24
CA VAL A 220 4.11 -1.90 -5.55
C VAL A 220 3.85 -0.39 -5.42
N TYR A 221 4.50 0.41 -6.26
CA TYR A 221 4.51 1.87 -6.14
C TYR A 221 4.59 2.53 -7.52
N ILE A 222 3.77 3.55 -7.77
CA ILE A 222 3.83 4.36 -8.99
C ILE A 222 4.64 5.62 -8.73
N HIS A 223 5.70 5.81 -9.50
CA HIS A 223 6.44 7.07 -9.52
C HIS A 223 6.75 7.48 -10.97
N GLY A 224 6.45 8.73 -11.32
CA GLY A 224 6.52 9.17 -12.71
C GLY A 224 5.61 8.34 -13.63
N ASP A 225 6.20 7.73 -14.65
CA ASP A 225 5.55 6.86 -15.64
C ASP A 225 5.89 5.36 -15.45
N LYS A 226 6.45 4.98 -14.30
CA LYS A 226 6.92 3.62 -14.02
C LYS A 226 6.24 3.01 -12.80
N VAL A 227 6.13 1.69 -12.84
CA VAL A 227 5.76 0.85 -11.70
C VAL A 227 7.05 0.36 -11.06
N TYR A 228 7.22 0.64 -9.78
CA TYR A 228 8.30 0.13 -8.94
C TYR A 228 7.75 -0.97 -8.05
N PHE A 229 8.55 -2.01 -7.81
CA PHE A 229 8.14 -3.13 -6.96
C PHE A 229 9.35 -3.77 -6.30
N GLY A 230 9.14 -4.29 -5.10
CA GLY A 230 10.14 -5.08 -4.39
C GLY A 230 10.07 -6.55 -4.80
N LEU A 231 11.23 -7.20 -4.91
CA LEU A 231 11.33 -8.66 -4.97
C LEU A 231 12.15 -9.17 -3.80
N TYR A 232 11.71 -10.28 -3.21
CA TYR A 232 12.43 -10.99 -2.16
C TYR A 232 12.66 -12.45 -2.54
N GLY A 233 13.92 -12.82 -2.78
CA GLY A 233 14.35 -14.20 -3.00
C GLY A 233 14.27 -15.03 -1.72
N THR A 234 13.51 -16.11 -1.77
CA THR A 234 13.24 -16.98 -0.62
C THR A 234 14.26 -18.13 -0.50
N ASP A 235 15.17 -18.27 -1.47
CA ASP A 235 16.24 -19.27 -1.44
C ASP A 235 17.60 -18.70 -1.90
N SER A 236 18.65 -19.51 -1.76
CA SER A 236 20.01 -19.11 -2.15
C SER A 236 20.20 -18.87 -3.64
N GLN A 237 19.32 -19.41 -4.51
CA GLN A 237 19.44 -19.29 -5.97
C GLN A 237 18.79 -18.01 -6.48
N THR A 238 17.84 -17.47 -5.73
CA THR A 238 17.05 -16.28 -6.05
C THR A 238 17.49 -15.03 -5.28
N LYS A 239 18.50 -15.16 -4.42
CA LYS A 239 19.02 -14.03 -3.63
C LYS A 239 19.51 -12.87 -4.50
N ASP A 240 20.02 -13.17 -5.70
CA ASP A 240 20.46 -12.15 -6.66
C ASP A 240 19.28 -11.42 -7.32
N ASP A 241 18.07 -11.96 -7.24
CA ASP A 241 16.84 -11.33 -7.72
C ASP A 241 16.24 -10.38 -6.66
N THR A 242 16.59 -10.54 -5.37
CA THR A 242 16.16 -9.63 -4.29
C THR A 242 16.55 -8.20 -4.60
N GLY A 243 15.60 -7.27 -4.52
CA GLY A 243 15.89 -5.89 -4.87
C GLY A 243 14.67 -5.03 -5.14
N LEU A 244 14.93 -3.75 -5.40
CA LEU A 244 13.98 -2.85 -6.04
C LEU A 244 14.05 -3.04 -7.56
N TRP A 245 12.89 -3.23 -8.18
CA TRP A 245 12.72 -3.36 -9.62
C TRP A 245 11.78 -2.28 -10.14
N CYS A 246 11.84 -2.01 -11.45
CA CYS A 246 10.84 -1.23 -12.14
C CYS A 246 10.42 -1.87 -13.46
N VAL A 247 9.19 -1.61 -13.88
CA VAL A 247 8.62 -2.02 -15.17
C VAL A 247 7.74 -0.90 -15.73
N ASN A 248 7.63 -0.81 -17.06
CA ASN A 248 6.66 0.10 -17.67
C ASN A 248 5.23 -0.42 -17.42
N PRO A 249 4.21 0.46 -17.36
CA PRO A 249 2.82 0.05 -17.16
C PRO A 249 2.22 -0.86 -18.24
N ASP A 250 2.92 -1.08 -19.35
CA ASP A 250 2.57 -2.02 -20.42
C ASP A 250 3.32 -3.36 -20.32
N GLY A 251 4.11 -3.56 -19.26
CA GLY A 251 4.89 -4.79 -19.00
C GLY A 251 6.29 -4.80 -19.63
N THR A 252 6.69 -3.75 -20.35
CA THR A 252 8.00 -3.68 -21.02
C THR A 252 9.09 -3.07 -20.12
N ASP A 253 10.37 -3.22 -20.50
CA ASP A 253 11.54 -2.63 -19.81
C ASP A 253 11.65 -2.98 -18.30
N SER A 254 11.32 -4.22 -17.93
CA SER A 254 11.53 -4.73 -16.57
C SER A 254 13.03 -4.78 -16.25
N LYS A 255 13.46 -4.09 -15.18
CA LYS A 255 14.87 -4.07 -14.76
C LYS A 255 15.04 -3.85 -13.26
N LYS A 256 16.15 -4.39 -12.75
CA LYS A 256 16.59 -4.20 -11.37
C LYS A 256 17.22 -2.81 -11.20
N ILE A 257 16.81 -2.10 -10.15
CA ILE A 257 17.27 -0.76 -9.79
C ILE A 257 18.27 -0.82 -8.64
N SER A 258 17.97 -1.60 -7.60
CA SER A 258 18.86 -1.83 -6.46
C SER A 258 18.81 -3.28 -6.00
N SER A 259 19.87 -3.73 -5.32
CA SER A 259 19.92 -5.02 -4.62
C SER A 259 19.55 -4.94 -3.14
N ASP A 260 19.14 -3.76 -2.68
CA ASP A 260 18.63 -3.58 -1.31
C ASP A 260 17.34 -4.37 -1.11
N GLU A 261 17.19 -4.97 0.06
CA GLU A 261 15.95 -5.63 0.43
C GLU A 261 14.82 -4.59 0.50
N VAL A 262 13.65 -4.94 -0.05
CA VAL A 262 12.50 -4.05 -0.14
C VAL A 262 11.30 -4.72 0.50
N ASN A 263 10.70 -4.04 1.45
CA ASN A 263 9.47 -4.30 2.18
C ASN A 263 8.48 -3.16 1.91
N GLU A 264 8.97 -1.92 1.85
CA GLU A 264 8.18 -0.74 1.47
C GLU A 264 9.09 0.20 0.64
N VAL A 265 8.57 0.77 -0.45
CA VAL A 265 9.27 1.79 -1.25
C VAL A 265 8.55 3.13 -1.14
N CYS A 266 9.33 4.21 -1.06
CA CYS A 266 8.82 5.58 -1.05
C CYS A 266 9.77 6.52 -1.79
N PHE A 267 9.22 7.54 -2.45
CA PHE A 267 9.97 8.54 -3.20
C PHE A 267 9.86 9.93 -2.57
N VAL A 268 10.97 10.67 -2.55
CA VAL A 268 11.07 12.11 -2.22
C VAL A 268 11.73 12.81 -3.40
N GLY A 269 10.93 13.36 -4.32
CA GLY A 269 11.44 13.81 -5.61
C GLY A 269 11.97 12.61 -6.40
N GLU A 270 13.17 12.73 -6.97
CA GLU A 270 13.82 11.66 -7.76
C GLU A 270 14.54 10.61 -6.90
N GLU A 271 14.65 10.85 -5.58
CA GLU A 271 15.31 9.92 -4.67
C GLU A 271 14.28 8.98 -4.06
N TYR A 272 14.63 7.71 -3.94
CA TYR A 272 13.83 6.74 -3.19
C TYR A 272 14.54 6.33 -1.90
N PHE A 273 13.77 5.70 -1.02
CA PHE A 273 14.27 4.89 0.07
C PHE A 273 13.43 3.62 0.15
N VAL A 274 14.06 2.54 0.61
CA VAL A 274 13.43 1.23 0.78
C VAL A 274 13.60 0.78 2.22
N ARG A 275 12.58 0.10 2.73
CA ARG A 275 12.56 -0.51 4.06
C ARG A 275 12.67 -2.01 3.97
#